data_AF-A0AAW2MQ24-F1
#
_entry.id   AF-A0AAW2MQ24-F1
#
_cell.length_a   1.000
_cell.length_b   1.000
_cell.length_c   1.000
_cell.angle_alpha   90.00
_cell.angle_beta   90.00
_cell.angle_gamma   90.00
#
_symmetry.space_group_name_H-M   'P 1'
#
loop_
_entity.id
_entity.type
_entity.pdbx_description
1 polymer ?
#
loop_
_entity_poly.entity_id
_entity_poly.type
_entity_poly.pdbx_seq_one_letter_code
_entity_poly.pdbx_strand_id
1 'polypeptide(L)'
;MSFLFGKKKTTAELMRENKRMLDKSIRELERERQGLQTQEKKLILEIKKSAKQGQMGAVKVMAKDLIRTRHQIEKFYKLKSQLQGVSLRIQTLKSTHAMGEAMKGVTLAMGQINKQMNLPLIHKIMQEFEMQNEKMELTSEVMADAIDDALEGDEEEEETEELVNQVLDEIGIDINSELVDAPSSTVAAPAAKKKVPQVEASGNDDCGIDSELQARLDNLRRM
;
A
#
# COMPACT_ATOMS: atom_id res chain seq x y z
N MET A 1 18.56 32.01 44.02
CA MET A 1 17.87 32.18 42.72
C MET A 1 18.07 30.94 41.84
N SER A 2 17.33 29.85 42.06
CA SER A 2 17.45 28.63 41.22
C SER A 2 16.15 27.84 41.14
N PHE A 3 15.03 28.53 40.86
CA PHE A 3 13.71 27.90 40.65
C PHE A 3 13.05 28.39 39.35
N LEU A 4 13.85 28.89 38.38
CA LEU A 4 13.34 29.51 37.14
C LEU A 4 13.53 28.67 35.86
N PHE A 5 14.05 27.44 35.96
CA PHE A 5 14.09 26.51 34.84
C PHE A 5 13.32 25.26 35.22
N GLY A 6 12.21 25.02 34.52
CA GLY A 6 11.31 23.89 34.75
C GLY A 6 12.08 22.58 34.89
N LYS A 7 11.65 21.74 35.84
CA LYS A 7 12.19 20.40 36.08
C LYS A 7 12.37 19.71 34.72
N LYS A 8 13.58 19.19 34.46
CA LYS A 8 13.81 18.34 33.28
C LYS A 8 12.75 17.25 33.30
N LYS A 9 11.92 17.16 32.26
CA LYS A 9 10.86 16.15 32.15
C LYS A 9 11.49 14.79 32.40
N THR A 10 10.86 14.01 33.26
CA THR A 10 11.30 12.63 33.51
C THR A 10 11.13 11.80 32.24
N THR A 11 11.92 10.74 32.08
CA THR A 11 11.79 9.79 30.96
C THR A 11 10.36 9.26 30.82
N ALA A 12 9.67 9.03 31.94
CA ALA A 12 8.27 8.63 31.96
C ALA A 12 7.30 9.74 31.47
N GLU A 13 7.57 11.01 31.78
CA GLU A 13 6.78 12.15 31.27
C GLU A 13 7.01 12.36 29.77
N LEU A 14 8.25 12.27 29.29
CA LEU A 14 8.58 12.35 27.87
C LEU A 14 7.89 11.23 27.07
N MET A 15 7.91 9.99 27.56
CA MET A 15 7.21 8.87 26.90
C MET A 15 5.69 9.07 26.85
N ARG A 16 5.08 9.65 27.90
CA ARG A 16 3.65 9.96 27.92
C ARG A 16 3.29 11.10 26.96
N GLU A 17 4.13 12.12 26.88
CA GLU A 17 3.94 13.24 25.96
C GLU A 17 4.08 12.80 24.51
N ASN A 18 5.13 12.05 24.18
CA ASN A 18 5.34 11.49 22.84
C ASN A 18 4.19 10.58 22.42
N LYS A 19 3.70 9.71 23.31
CA LYS A 19 2.50 8.89 23.04
C LYS A 19 1.28 9.75 22.72
N ARG A 20 1.03 10.82 23.49
CA ARG A 20 -0.08 11.75 23.22
C ARG A 20 0.08 12.48 21.89
N MET A 21 1.30 12.88 21.53
CA MET A 21 1.57 13.51 20.24
C MET A 21 1.30 12.53 19.10
N LEU A 22 1.77 11.28 19.20
CA LEU A 22 1.49 10.23 18.22
C LEU A 22 -0.01 9.96 18.09
N ASP A 23 -0.73 9.80 19.20
CA ASP A 23 -2.19 9.58 19.17
C ASP A 23 -2.93 10.75 18.52
N LYS A 24 -2.43 11.99 18.69
CA LYS A 24 -2.97 13.18 18.02
C LYS A 24 -2.70 13.13 16.52
N SER A 25 -1.46 12.83 16.11
CA SER A 25 -1.07 12.68 14.71
C SER A 25 -1.87 11.58 14.01
N ILE A 26 -2.10 10.42 14.66
CA ILE A 26 -2.94 9.34 14.12
C ILE A 26 -4.36 9.85 13.79
N ARG A 27 -4.95 10.67 14.68
CA ARG A 27 -6.29 11.25 14.45
C ARG A 27 -6.28 12.31 13.36
N GLU A 28 -5.22 13.11 13.25
CA GLU A 28 -5.06 14.10 12.19
C GLU A 28 -4.93 13.40 10.83
N LEU A 29 -4.09 12.38 10.70
CA LEU A 29 -3.99 11.55 9.49
C LEU A 29 -5.34 10.91 9.13
N GLU A 30 -6.11 10.43 10.10
CA GLU A 30 -7.41 9.82 9.84
C GLU A 30 -8.45 10.83 9.32
N ARG A 31 -8.39 12.08 9.79
CA ARG A 31 -9.22 13.18 9.28
C ARG A 31 -8.82 13.58 7.86
N GLU A 32 -7.53 13.72 7.59
CA GLU A 32 -7.02 14.02 6.24
C GLU A 32 -7.40 12.93 5.25
N ARG A 33 -7.23 11.65 5.63
CA ARG A 33 -7.67 10.51 4.83
C ARG A 33 -9.17 10.55 4.51
N GLN A 34 -10.03 10.86 5.49
CA GLN A 34 -11.48 11.02 5.25
C GLN A 34 -11.78 12.19 4.30
N GLY A 35 -11.00 13.27 4.39
CA GLY A 35 -11.06 14.38 3.44
C GLY A 35 -10.75 13.93 2.01
N LEU A 36 -9.65 13.19 1.82
CA LEU A 36 -9.26 12.63 0.52
C LEU A 36 -10.29 11.63 -0.02
N GLN A 37 -10.86 10.76 0.81
CA GLN A 37 -11.95 9.85 0.38
C GLN A 37 -13.20 10.61 -0.09
N THR A 38 -13.47 11.78 0.48
CA THR A 38 -14.58 12.63 0.04
C THR A 38 -14.25 13.32 -1.28
N GLN A 39 -12.99 13.75 -1.47
CA GLN A 39 -12.51 14.31 -2.73
C GLN A 39 -12.51 13.25 -3.85
N GLU A 40 -12.06 12.03 -3.57
CA GLU A 40 -12.12 10.88 -4.48
C GLU A 40 -13.53 10.68 -5.03
N LYS A 41 -14.54 10.64 -4.14
CA LYS A 41 -15.95 10.50 -4.54
C LYS A 41 -16.42 11.66 -5.43
N LYS A 42 -15.96 12.89 -5.17
CA LYS A 42 -16.29 14.07 -6.00
C LYS A 42 -15.63 13.97 -7.37
N LEU A 43 -14.35 13.61 -7.43
CA LEU A 43 -13.61 13.40 -8.68
C LEU A 43 -14.28 12.32 -9.54
N ILE A 44 -14.72 11.20 -8.95
CA ILE A 44 -15.46 10.16 -9.69
C ILE A 44 -16.74 10.73 -10.34
N LEU A 45 -17.49 11.58 -9.63
CA LEU A 45 -18.69 12.21 -10.18
C LEU A 45 -18.36 13.20 -11.31
N GLU A 46 -17.29 13.98 -11.16
CA GLU A 46 -16.81 14.94 -12.17
C GLU A 46 -16.26 14.25 -13.42
N ILE A 47 -15.53 13.14 -13.25
CA ILE A 47 -15.06 12.28 -14.34
C ILE A 47 -16.24 11.71 -15.13
N LYS A 48 -17.24 11.14 -14.44
CA LYS A 48 -18.48 10.66 -15.09
C LYS A 48 -19.23 11.75 -15.84
N LYS A 49 -19.27 12.96 -15.29
CA LYS A 49 -19.95 14.10 -15.93
C LYS A 49 -19.20 14.56 -17.19
N SER A 50 -17.88 14.66 -17.12
CA SER A 50 -17.05 15.14 -18.24
C SER A 50 -16.93 14.09 -19.35
N ALA A 51 -16.97 12.81 -19.00
CA ALA A 51 -17.07 11.72 -19.96
C ALA A 51 -18.37 11.80 -20.79
N LYS A 52 -19.52 12.01 -20.14
CA LYS A 52 -20.79 12.24 -20.85
C LYS A 52 -20.81 13.48 -21.75
N GLN A 53 -19.89 14.41 -21.54
CA GLN A 53 -19.73 15.61 -22.36
C GLN A 53 -18.73 15.41 -23.51
N GLY A 54 -18.15 14.21 -23.66
CA GLY A 54 -17.15 13.90 -24.69
C GLY A 54 -15.79 14.57 -24.46
N GLN A 55 -15.53 15.12 -23.28
CA GLN A 55 -14.29 15.85 -22.98
C GLN A 55 -13.16 14.90 -22.56
N MET A 56 -12.73 14.01 -23.46
CA MET A 56 -11.77 12.94 -23.16
C MET A 56 -10.41 13.46 -22.66
N GLY A 57 -9.96 14.64 -23.11
CA GLY A 57 -8.74 15.27 -22.59
C GLY A 57 -8.83 15.62 -21.10
N ALA A 58 -9.97 16.17 -20.66
CA ALA A 58 -10.21 16.48 -19.26
C ALA A 58 -10.39 15.19 -18.42
N VAL A 59 -11.06 14.18 -18.99
CA VAL A 59 -11.22 12.86 -18.35
C VAL A 59 -9.87 12.20 -18.07
N LYS A 60 -8.93 12.22 -19.02
CA LYS A 60 -7.59 11.64 -18.84
C LYS A 60 -6.81 12.34 -17.72
N VAL A 61 -6.90 13.67 -17.62
CA VAL A 61 -6.24 14.44 -16.54
C VAL A 61 -6.86 14.15 -15.19
N MET A 62 -8.20 14.20 -15.09
CA MET A 62 -8.88 13.92 -13.82
C MET A 62 -8.71 12.46 -13.36
N ALA A 63 -8.58 11.51 -14.29
CA ALA A 63 -8.30 10.12 -13.96
C ALA A 63 -6.90 9.94 -13.35
N LYS A 64 -5.89 10.68 -13.84
CA LYS A 64 -4.56 10.73 -13.17
C LYS A 64 -4.66 11.30 -11.76
N ASP A 65 -5.41 12.39 -11.58
CA ASP A 65 -5.64 12.98 -10.25
C ASP A 65 -6.36 11.99 -9.30
N LEU A 66 -7.28 11.18 -9.83
CA LEU A 66 -7.96 10.14 -9.07
C LEU A 66 -6.99 9.04 -8.61
N ILE A 67 -6.11 8.55 -9.47
CA ILE A 67 -5.07 7.56 -9.12
C ILE A 67 -4.15 8.13 -8.03
N ARG A 68 -3.67 9.37 -8.21
CA ARG A 68 -2.85 10.05 -7.22
C ARG A 68 -3.54 10.17 -5.86
N THR A 69 -4.84 10.46 -5.87
CA THR A 69 -5.66 10.53 -4.65
C THR A 69 -5.80 9.16 -3.98
N ARG A 70 -6.02 8.09 -4.75
CA ARG A 70 -6.08 6.71 -4.25
C ARG A 70 -4.76 6.27 -3.63
N HIS A 71 -3.65 6.52 -4.31
CA HIS A 71 -2.30 6.23 -3.80
C HIS A 71 -2.01 7.00 -2.50
N GLN A 72 -2.41 8.28 -2.42
CA GLN A 72 -2.30 9.03 -1.17
C GLN A 72 -3.13 8.39 -0.04
N ILE A 73 -4.38 7.99 -0.30
CA ILE A 73 -5.22 7.30 0.69
C ILE A 73 -4.55 6.03 1.20
N GLU A 74 -3.96 5.22 0.31
CA GLU A 74 -3.20 4.03 0.68
C GLU A 74 -1.97 4.36 1.53
N LYS A 75 -1.19 5.37 1.12
CA LYS A 75 -0.05 5.88 1.88
C LYS A 75 -0.46 6.32 3.28
N PHE A 76 -1.63 6.94 3.45
CA PHE A 76 -2.18 7.27 4.77
C PHE A 76 -2.51 6.03 5.61
N TYR A 77 -2.98 4.92 5.01
CA TYR A 77 -3.15 3.66 5.74
C TYR A 77 -1.80 3.07 6.18
N LYS A 78 -0.80 3.05 5.30
CA LYS A 78 0.57 2.61 5.62
C LYS A 78 1.15 3.44 6.78
N LEU A 79 1.09 4.78 6.69
CA LEU A 79 1.55 5.70 7.73
C LEU A 79 0.80 5.51 9.07
N LYS A 80 -0.52 5.32 9.03
CA LYS A 80 -1.31 5.03 10.24
C LYS A 80 -0.83 3.76 10.92
N SER A 81 -0.63 2.68 10.15
CA SER A 81 -0.14 1.40 10.66
C SER A 81 1.25 1.56 11.31
N GLN A 82 2.16 2.28 10.64
CA GLN A 82 3.50 2.58 11.16
C GLN A 82 3.44 3.36 12.49
N LEU A 83 2.63 4.43 12.57
CA LEU A 83 2.48 5.20 13.82
C LEU A 83 1.86 4.37 14.95
N GLN A 84 0.90 3.49 14.63
CA GLN A 84 0.33 2.55 15.61
C GLN A 84 1.40 1.57 16.12
N GLY A 85 2.26 1.05 15.24
CA GLY A 85 3.40 0.22 15.62
C GLY A 85 4.38 0.95 16.55
N VAL A 86 4.71 2.21 16.24
CA VAL A 86 5.56 3.05 17.11
C VAL A 86 4.89 3.32 18.47
N SER A 87 3.58 3.58 18.50
CA SER A 87 2.83 3.78 19.75
C SER A 87 2.86 2.53 20.63
N LEU A 88 2.76 1.33 20.03
CA LEU A 88 2.89 0.06 20.74
C LEU A 88 4.31 -0.13 21.29
N ARG A 89 5.35 0.15 20.49
CA ARG A 89 6.76 0.10 20.95
C ARG A 89 6.99 1.03 22.14
N ILE A 90 6.47 2.27 22.10
CA ILE A 90 6.57 3.21 23.24
C ILE A 90 5.84 2.67 24.48
N GLN A 91 4.70 2.00 24.30
CA GLN A 91 4.00 1.36 25.41
C GLN A 91 4.82 0.22 26.02
N THR A 92 5.47 -0.61 25.21
CA THR A 92 6.41 -1.64 25.68
C THR A 92 7.57 -1.00 26.44
N LEU A 93 8.22 0.03 25.88
CA LEU A 93 9.32 0.76 26.53
C LEU A 93 8.92 1.35 27.88
N LYS A 94 7.68 1.87 28.00
CA LYS A 94 7.15 2.38 29.28
C LYS A 94 7.05 1.26 30.32
N SER A 95 6.56 0.08 29.94
CA SER A 95 6.47 -1.07 30.84
C SER A 95 7.85 -1.58 31.25
N THR A 96 8.79 -1.69 30.29
CA THR A 96 10.18 -2.08 30.56
C THR A 96 10.87 -1.06 31.49
N HIS A 97 10.64 0.23 31.29
CA HIS A 97 11.18 1.27 32.16
C HIS A 97 10.64 1.17 33.59
N ALA A 98 9.33 0.96 33.76
CA ALA A 98 8.72 0.76 35.08
C ALA A 98 9.23 -0.52 35.78
N MET A 99 9.44 -1.59 35.02
CA MET A 99 10.05 -2.83 35.52
C MET A 99 11.51 -2.60 35.95
N GLY A 100 12.29 -1.86 35.16
CA GLY A 100 13.66 -1.47 35.51
C GLY A 100 13.73 -0.58 36.75
N GLU A 101 12.77 0.35 36.92
CA GLU A 101 12.67 1.20 38.11
C GLU A 101 12.30 0.38 39.36
N ALA A 102 11.35 -0.55 39.24
CA ALA A 102 10.98 -1.48 40.31
C ALA A 102 12.15 -2.41 40.68
N MET A 103 12.83 -2.97 39.68
CA MET A 103 14.03 -3.79 39.88
C MET A 103 15.14 -2.99 40.55
N LYS A 104 15.37 -1.73 40.16
CA LYS A 104 16.34 -0.85 40.84
C LYS A 104 16.00 -0.67 42.33
N GLY A 105 14.72 -0.45 42.67
CA GLY A 105 14.26 -0.37 44.06
C GLY A 105 14.48 -1.68 44.82
N VAL A 106 14.14 -2.82 44.21
CA VAL A 106 14.35 -4.16 44.78
C VAL A 106 15.83 -4.45 44.95
N THR A 107 16.70 -4.17 43.97
CA THR A 107 18.15 -4.35 44.04
C THR A 107 18.79 -3.46 45.09
N LEU A 108 18.32 -2.22 45.28
CA LEU A 108 18.78 -1.36 46.36
C LEU A 108 18.40 -1.93 47.73
N ALA A 109 17.17 -2.41 47.90
CA ALA A 109 16.74 -3.10 49.12
C ALA A 109 17.48 -4.43 49.32
N MET A 110 17.70 -5.20 48.25
CA MET A 110 18.48 -6.44 48.25
C MET A 110 19.95 -6.16 48.52
N GLY A 111 20.51 -5.03 48.09
CA GLY A 111 21.89 -4.62 48.41
C GLY A 111 22.05 -4.27 49.88
N GLN A 112 21.02 -3.65 50.48
CA GLN A 112 20.96 -3.42 51.93
C GLN A 112 20.81 -4.72 52.72
N ILE A 113 20.03 -5.68 52.21
CA ILE A 113 19.83 -7.02 52.80
C ILE A 113 21.07 -7.93 52.57
N ASN A 114 21.72 -7.86 51.41
CA ASN A 114 22.92 -8.63 51.05
C ASN A 114 24.16 -8.15 51.81
N LYS A 115 24.17 -6.87 52.23
CA LYS A 115 25.12 -6.39 53.25
C LYS A 115 24.99 -7.16 54.58
N GLN A 116 23.92 -7.92 54.77
CA GLN A 116 23.66 -8.81 55.89
C GLN A 116 23.56 -10.31 55.52
N MET A 117 23.48 -10.74 54.24
CA MET A 117 23.50 -12.18 53.88
C MET A 117 23.84 -12.51 52.38
N ASN A 118 24.93 -13.29 52.18
CA ASN A 118 25.35 -14.22 51.10
C ASN A 118 25.31 -13.85 49.58
N LEU A 119 26.53 -13.79 48.98
CA LEU A 119 26.86 -13.47 47.58
C LEU A 119 26.45 -14.43 46.42
N PRO A 120 26.24 -15.76 46.58
CA PRO A 120 26.05 -16.67 45.43
C PRO A 120 24.73 -16.52 44.66
N LEU A 121 23.65 -16.08 45.33
CA LEU A 121 22.31 -15.99 44.73
C LEU A 121 22.17 -14.80 43.76
N ILE A 122 22.93 -13.73 43.98
CA ILE A 122 22.91 -12.53 43.12
C ILE A 122 23.53 -12.80 41.76
N HIS A 123 24.61 -13.59 41.71
CA HIS A 123 25.25 -13.95 40.44
C HIS A 123 24.27 -14.70 39.52
N LYS A 124 23.45 -15.58 40.10
CA LYS A 124 22.42 -16.32 39.37
C LYS A 124 21.30 -15.42 38.84
N ILE A 125 20.83 -14.47 39.65
CA ILE A 125 19.80 -13.50 39.21
C ILE A 125 20.33 -12.57 38.12
N MET A 126 21.60 -12.16 38.20
CA MET A 126 22.23 -11.32 37.17
C MET A 126 22.39 -12.07 35.84
N GLN A 127 22.81 -13.33 35.90
CA GLN A 127 22.96 -14.19 34.73
C GLN A 127 21.62 -14.52 34.07
N GLU A 128 20.56 -14.72 34.87
CA GLU A 128 19.21 -14.99 34.37
C GLU A 128 18.56 -13.72 33.80
N PHE A 129 18.89 -12.54 34.33
CA PHE A 129 18.51 -11.25 33.75
C PHE A 129 19.22 -10.98 32.42
N GLU A 130 20.54 -11.20 32.33
CA GLU A 130 21.30 -11.07 31.08
C GLU A 130 20.72 -11.98 29.99
N MET A 131 20.43 -13.24 30.30
CA MET A 131 19.83 -14.19 29.37
C MET A 131 18.42 -13.77 28.91
N GLN A 132 17.59 -13.21 29.79
CA GLN A 132 16.25 -12.72 29.40
C GLN A 132 16.32 -11.42 28.59
N ASN A 133 17.30 -10.56 28.87
CA ASN A 133 17.49 -9.31 28.15
C ASN A 133 18.03 -9.56 26.74
N GLU A 134 18.96 -10.50 26.59
CA GLU A 134 19.50 -10.96 25.30
C GLU A 134 18.41 -11.65 24.46
N LYS A 135 17.53 -12.44 25.11
CA LYS A 135 16.34 -13.01 24.45
C LYS A 135 15.37 -11.93 23.97
N MET A 136 15.19 -10.87 24.75
CA MET A 136 14.34 -9.74 24.37
C MET A 136 14.93 -8.95 23.19
N GLU A 137 16.25 -8.72 23.19
CA GLU A 137 16.97 -8.06 22.10
C GLU A 137 16.84 -8.86 20.80
N LEU A 138 17.03 -10.17 20.85
CA LEU A 138 16.88 -11.07 19.70
C LEU A 138 15.44 -11.11 19.17
N THR A 139 14.43 -11.07 20.05
CA THR A 139 13.03 -10.93 19.60
C THR A 139 12.71 -9.57 19.01
N SER A 140 13.42 -8.52 19.42
CA SER A 140 13.25 -7.17 18.87
C SER A 140 13.92 -7.03 17.50
N GLU A 141 15.05 -7.70 17.29
CA GLU A 141 15.76 -7.79 16.00
C GLU A 141 14.94 -8.57 14.97
N VAL A 142 14.41 -9.75 15.33
CA VAL A 142 13.49 -10.52 14.46
C VAL A 142 12.22 -9.74 14.13
N MET A 143 11.74 -8.89 15.04
CA MET A 143 10.60 -8.01 14.79
C MET A 143 10.98 -6.80 13.91
N ALA A 144 12.24 -6.36 13.92
CA ALA A 144 12.74 -5.32 13.04
C ALA A 144 12.90 -5.85 11.61
N ASP A 145 13.51 -7.03 11.45
CA ASP A 145 13.64 -7.71 10.16
C ASP A 145 12.28 -8.02 9.53
N ALA A 146 11.30 -8.49 10.31
CA ALA A 146 9.94 -8.71 9.81
C ALA A 146 9.21 -7.42 9.39
N ILE A 147 9.68 -6.26 9.85
CA ILE A 147 9.13 -4.95 9.47
C ILE A 147 9.88 -4.37 8.28
N ASP A 148 11.19 -4.62 8.14
CA ASP A 148 11.98 -4.26 6.96
C ASP A 148 11.61 -5.13 5.74
N ASP A 149 11.38 -6.44 5.91
CA ASP A 149 10.85 -7.33 4.86
C ASP A 149 9.44 -6.93 4.40
N ALA A 150 8.64 -6.35 5.29
CA ALA A 150 7.33 -5.79 4.95
C ALA A 150 7.43 -4.39 4.31
N LEU A 151 8.60 -3.76 4.32
CA LEU A 151 8.88 -2.43 3.78
C LEU A 151 9.48 -2.48 2.37
N GLU A 152 10.20 -3.55 2.01
CA GLU A 152 10.92 -3.67 0.75
C GLU A 152 10.03 -3.93 -0.49
N GLY A 153 8.70 -4.00 -0.30
CA GLY A 153 7.71 -4.20 -1.36
C GLY A 153 7.16 -2.93 -2.02
N ASP A 154 7.72 -1.73 -1.75
CA ASP A 154 7.41 -0.52 -2.52
C ASP A 154 8.20 -0.55 -3.85
N GLU A 155 7.88 -1.53 -4.71
CA GLU A 155 8.11 -1.37 -6.14
C GLU A 155 7.24 -0.20 -6.59
N GLU A 156 7.90 0.88 -7.00
CA GLU A 156 7.28 2.06 -7.59
C GLU A 156 6.36 1.61 -8.74
N GLU A 157 5.05 1.58 -8.47
CA GLU A 157 4.03 1.50 -9.51
C GLU A 157 4.20 2.74 -10.39
N GLU A 158 4.94 2.59 -11.49
CA GLU A 158 4.99 3.58 -12.56
C GLU A 158 3.55 3.95 -12.90
N GLU A 159 3.25 5.26 -12.89
CA GLU A 159 1.95 5.82 -13.29
C GLU A 159 1.73 5.57 -14.80
N THR A 160 1.43 4.32 -15.16
CA THR A 160 1.27 3.91 -16.55
C THR A 160 -0.08 4.37 -17.08
N GLU A 161 -0.16 4.63 -18.38
CA GLU A 161 -1.43 4.92 -19.03
C GLU A 161 -2.42 3.74 -18.93
N GLU A 162 -1.91 2.53 -18.66
CA GLU A 162 -2.71 1.33 -18.40
C GLU A 162 -3.53 1.46 -17.11
N LEU A 163 -2.95 1.99 -16.03
CA LEU A 163 -3.68 2.25 -14.78
C LEU A 163 -4.80 3.28 -14.99
N VAL A 164 -4.56 4.30 -15.82
CA VAL A 164 -5.58 5.28 -16.18
C VAL A 164 -6.74 4.61 -16.92
N ASN A 165 -6.45 3.76 -17.90
CA ASN A 165 -7.48 3.04 -18.65
C ASN A 165 -8.25 2.07 -17.74
N GLN A 166 -7.57 1.33 -16.87
CA GLN A 166 -8.19 0.43 -15.91
C GLN A 166 -9.17 1.15 -14.96
N VAL A 167 -8.81 2.35 -14.49
CA VAL A 167 -9.70 3.15 -13.63
C VAL A 167 -10.89 3.70 -14.41
N LEU A 168 -10.72 4.06 -15.68
CA LEU A 168 -11.83 4.49 -16.53
C LEU A 168 -12.82 3.34 -16.80
N ASP A 169 -12.30 2.13 -17.00
CA ASP A 169 -13.09 0.91 -17.14
C ASP A 169 -13.84 0.56 -15.84
N GLU A 170 -13.19 0.67 -14.67
CA GLU A 170 -13.81 0.48 -13.35
C GLU A 170 -14.99 1.46 -13.12
N ILE A 171 -14.85 2.69 -13.61
CA ILE A 171 -15.88 3.74 -13.50
C ILE A 171 -17.04 3.49 -14.48
N GLY A 172 -16.84 2.62 -15.47
CA GLY A 172 -17.80 2.29 -16.53
C GLY A 172 -17.84 3.33 -17.65
N ILE A 173 -16.72 4.04 -17.88
CA ILE A 173 -16.56 4.93 -19.03
C ILE A 173 -15.84 4.10 -20.10
N ASP A 174 -16.61 3.26 -20.77
CA ASP A 174 -16.09 2.44 -21.85
C ASP A 174 -15.82 3.37 -23.05
N ILE A 175 -14.55 3.74 -23.24
CA ILE A 175 -14.07 4.60 -24.34
C ILE A 175 -14.47 4.00 -25.70
N ASN A 176 -14.72 2.69 -25.75
CA ASN A 176 -15.10 1.98 -26.97
C ASN A 176 -16.61 1.97 -27.26
N SER A 177 -17.48 2.33 -26.31
CA SER A 177 -18.92 2.29 -26.53
C SER A 177 -19.42 3.37 -27.50
N GLU A 178 -18.72 4.50 -27.63
CA GLU A 178 -19.05 5.54 -28.62
C GLU A 178 -18.52 5.21 -30.03
N LEU A 179 -17.67 4.20 -30.21
CA LEU A 179 -17.25 3.76 -31.55
C LEU A 179 -18.25 2.78 -32.21
N VAL A 180 -19.17 2.21 -31.42
CA VAL A 180 -20.23 1.31 -31.92
C VAL A 180 -21.53 2.05 -32.25
N ASP A 181 -21.70 3.28 -31.72
CA ASP A 181 -22.90 4.13 -31.94
C ASP A 181 -22.76 5.13 -33.11
N ALA A 182 -21.73 4.99 -33.96
CA ALA A 182 -21.75 5.65 -35.26
C ALA A 182 -22.81 4.97 -36.15
N PRO A 183 -23.91 5.66 -36.55
CA PRO A 183 -24.93 5.04 -37.38
C PRO A 183 -24.29 4.69 -38.73
N SER A 184 -24.18 3.40 -39.02
CA SER A 184 -23.94 2.90 -40.37
C SER A 184 -25.14 3.32 -41.23
N SER A 185 -25.07 4.52 -41.78
CA SER A 185 -26.07 5.04 -42.71
C SER A 185 -25.99 4.24 -44.00
N THR A 186 -26.84 3.22 -44.07
CA THR A 186 -27.51 2.70 -45.26
C THR A 186 -27.03 3.29 -46.59
N VAL A 187 -26.16 2.58 -47.30
CA VAL A 187 -26.11 2.67 -48.76
C VAL A 187 -26.92 1.49 -49.29
N ALA A 188 -28.20 1.74 -49.54
CA ALA A 188 -29.07 0.82 -50.25
C ALA A 188 -28.65 0.74 -51.74
N ALA A 189 -28.63 -0.48 -52.26
CA ALA A 189 -28.16 -0.90 -53.58
C ALA A 189 -28.93 -0.27 -54.77
N PRO A 190 -28.43 -0.52 -55.99
CA PRO A 190 -29.28 -1.30 -56.89
C PRO A 190 -28.55 -2.45 -57.60
N ALA A 191 -29.34 -3.49 -57.92
CA ALA A 191 -28.95 -4.74 -58.56
C ALA A 191 -28.84 -4.64 -60.09
N ALA A 192 -27.89 -5.37 -60.71
CA ALA A 192 -28.10 -6.17 -61.95
C ALA A 192 -26.84 -6.95 -62.43
N LYS A 193 -26.86 -8.28 -62.21
CA LYS A 193 -26.50 -9.44 -63.09
C LYS A 193 -25.24 -9.45 -64.00
N LYS A 194 -24.36 -10.44 -63.76
CA LYS A 194 -23.89 -11.54 -64.68
C LYS A 194 -22.93 -12.48 -63.88
N LYS A 195 -23.34 -13.69 -63.45
CA LYS A 195 -23.10 -15.05 -64.05
C LYS A 195 -21.60 -15.26 -64.42
N VAL A 196 -20.82 -16.24 -63.93
CA VAL A 196 -20.99 -17.69 -63.60
C VAL A 196 -19.67 -18.18 -62.89
N PRO A 197 -19.48 -19.46 -62.46
CA PRO A 197 -20.25 -20.36 -61.59
C PRO A 197 -19.48 -20.76 -60.31
N GLN A 198 -20.26 -21.36 -59.43
CA GLN A 198 -19.94 -22.04 -58.17
C GLN A 198 -19.39 -23.46 -58.43
N VAL A 199 -18.48 -23.95 -57.58
CA VAL A 199 -18.39 -25.39 -57.30
C VAL A 199 -18.38 -25.57 -55.79
N GLU A 200 -19.36 -26.33 -55.32
CA GLU A 200 -19.60 -26.72 -53.94
C GLU A 200 -18.59 -27.79 -53.50
N ALA A 201 -18.19 -27.76 -52.23
CA ALA A 201 -18.00 -28.98 -51.44
C ALA A 201 -18.09 -28.64 -49.95
N SER A 202 -19.11 -29.20 -49.32
CA SER A 202 -19.24 -29.37 -47.88
C SER A 202 -18.30 -30.49 -47.42
N GLY A 203 -17.70 -30.37 -46.22
CA GLY A 203 -17.07 -31.46 -45.49
C GLY A 203 -15.67 -31.16 -44.98
N ASN A 204 -15.48 -31.34 -43.66
CA ASN A 204 -14.23 -31.42 -42.91
C ASN A 204 -12.98 -31.81 -43.73
N ASP A 205 -11.88 -31.07 -43.58
CA ASP A 205 -10.65 -31.61 -42.98
C ASP A 205 -9.55 -30.54 -42.86
N ASP A 206 -8.90 -30.61 -41.69
CA ASP A 206 -7.83 -29.83 -41.09
C ASP A 206 -6.49 -29.93 -41.87
N CYS A 207 -6.41 -29.40 -43.09
CA CYS A 207 -5.16 -29.47 -43.88
C CYS A 207 -4.85 -28.27 -44.81
N GLY A 208 -5.65 -27.20 -44.80
CA GLY A 208 -5.45 -26.04 -45.67
C GLY A 208 -4.57 -24.93 -45.08
N ILE A 209 -4.58 -24.77 -43.76
CA ILE A 209 -3.97 -23.62 -43.07
C ILE A 209 -2.44 -23.78 -43.01
N ASP A 210 -1.95 -25.00 -42.82
CA ASP A 210 -0.51 -25.29 -42.70
C ASP A 210 0.25 -25.00 -44.00
N SER A 211 -0.35 -25.24 -45.17
CA SER A 211 0.27 -24.96 -46.46
C SER A 211 0.47 -23.45 -46.70
N GLU A 212 -0.49 -22.63 -46.27
CA GLU A 212 -0.40 -21.17 -46.38
C GLU A 212 0.56 -20.57 -45.35
N LEU A 213 0.64 -21.15 -44.15
CA LEU A 213 1.63 -20.77 -43.13
C LEU A 213 3.06 -21.16 -43.53
N GLN A 214 3.25 -22.34 -44.13
CA GLN A 214 4.56 -22.80 -44.63
C GLN A 214 5.08 -21.87 -45.74
N ALA A 215 4.20 -21.46 -46.66
CA ALA A 215 4.54 -20.53 -47.74
C ALA A 215 4.93 -19.14 -47.22
N ARG A 216 4.31 -18.66 -46.13
CA ARG A 216 4.71 -17.40 -45.46
C ARG A 216 6.04 -17.53 -44.73
N LEU A 217 6.32 -18.69 -44.13
CA LEU A 217 7.55 -18.94 -43.37
C LEU A 217 8.77 -19.06 -44.30
N ASP A 218 8.62 -19.72 -45.45
CA ASP A 218 9.67 -19.81 -46.48
C ASP A 218 9.98 -18.44 -47.11
N ASN A 219 9.00 -17.54 -47.18
CA ASN A 219 9.22 -16.18 -47.66
C ASN A 219 9.99 -15.31 -46.64
N LEU A 220 9.80 -15.55 -45.34
CA LEU A 220 10.56 -14.88 -44.27
C LEU A 220 12.00 -15.41 -44.15
N ARG A 221 12.21 -16.70 -44.42
CA ARG A 221 13.55 -17.32 -44.38
C ARG A 221 14.45 -16.92 -45.57
N ARG A 222 13.87 -16.27 -46.57
CA ARG A 222 14.55 -15.84 -47.79
C ARG A 222 14.90 -14.34 -47.81
N MET A 223 14.54 -13.60 -46.77
CA MET A 223 15.12 -12.29 -46.40
C MET A 223 16.31 -12.49 -45.47
#